data_AF-A0A1F7BSU3-F1
#
_entry.id   AF-A0A1F7BSU3-F1
#
_cell.length_a   1.000
_cell.length_b   1.000
_cell.length_c   1.000
_cell.angle_alpha   90.00
_cell.angle_beta   90.00
_cell.angle_gamma   90.00
#
_symmetry.space_group_name_H-M   'P 1'
#
loop_
_entity.id
_entity.type
_entity.pdbx_description
1 polymer ?
#
loop_
_entity_poly.entity_id
_entity_poly.type
_entity_poly.pdbx_seq_one_letter_code
_entity_poly.pdbx_strand_id
1 'polypeptide(L)' 'MDAVSLTQKIQASRLLTDVEKNYWSGNLPHMNEGQIAKLVSILAEAENLSWNEGMQDYLAIANKNQAAPV' A
#
# COMPACT_ATOMS: atom_id res chain seq x y z
N MET A 1 -1.69 12.80 -12.94
CA MET A 1 -1.71 11.36 -12.61
C MET A 1 -3.14 11.03 -12.25
N ASP A 2 -3.80 10.15 -13.02
CA ASP A 2 -5.24 9.91 -12.86
C ASP A 2 -5.53 8.97 -11.70
N ALA A 3 -6.66 9.15 -11.02
CA ALA A 3 -7.06 8.32 -9.86
C ALA A 3 -7.07 6.81 -10.17
N VAL A 4 -7.32 6.44 -11.43
CA VAL A 4 -7.26 5.06 -11.93
C VAL A 4 -5.84 4.49 -11.81
N SER A 5 -4.82 5.26 -12.18
CA SER A 5 -3.41 4.84 -12.11
C SER A 5 -2.92 4.66 -10.67
N LEU A 6 -3.46 5.46 -9.74
CA LEU A 6 -3.10 5.38 -8.33
C LEU A 6 -3.77 4.20 -7.64
N THR A 7 -5.02 3.93 -7.98
CA THR A 7 -5.75 2.73 -7.50
C THR A 7 -5.00 1.46 -7.91
N GLN A 8 -4.53 1.39 -9.16
CA GLN A 8 -3.72 0.26 -9.62
C GLN A 8 -2.42 0.08 -8.83
N LYS A 9 -1.72 1.18 -8.51
CA LYS A 9 -0.50 1.14 -7.68
C LYS A 9 -0.76 0.70 -6.24
N ILE A 10 -1.87 1.15 -5.65
CA ILE A 10 -2.30 0.70 -4.32
C ILE A 10 -2.54 -0.82 -4.35
N GLN A 11 -3.29 -1.31 -5.34
CA GLN A 11 -3.62 -2.74 -5.46
C GLN A 11 -2.38 -3.61 -5.72
N ALA A 12 -1.42 -3.11 -6.51
CA ALA A 12 -0.16 -3.79 -6.81
C ALA A 12 0.86 -3.71 -5.65
N SER A 13 0.65 -2.85 -4.65
CA SER A 13 1.58 -2.67 -3.54
C SER A 13 1.74 -3.95 -2.73
N ARG A 14 3.00 -4.33 -2.49
CA ARG A 14 3.39 -5.41 -1.58
C ARG A 14 3.50 -4.95 -0.14
N LEU A 15 3.53 -3.63 0.07
CA LEU A 15 3.69 -3.00 1.38
C LEU A 15 2.36 -2.86 2.12
N LEU A 16 1.25 -2.85 1.36
CA LEU A 16 -0.10 -2.70 1.89
C LEU A 16 -0.77 -4.07 2.00
N THR A 17 -1.46 -4.30 3.12
CA THR A 17 -2.39 -5.42 3.30
C THR A 17 -3.67 -5.22 2.49
N ASP A 18 -4.48 -6.26 2.33
CA ASP A 18 -5.76 -6.14 1.62
C ASP A 18 -6.72 -5.14 2.31
N VAL A 19 -6.67 -5.06 3.64
CA VAL A 19 -7.45 -4.10 4.42
C VAL A 19 -6.99 -2.67 4.13
N GLU A 20 -5.68 -2.44 4.14
CA GLU A 20 -5.11 -1.12 3.84
C GLU A 20 -5.34 -0.73 2.38
N LYS A 21 -5.23 -1.67 1.43
CA LYS A 21 -5.55 -1.44 0.02
C LYS A 21 -6.97 -0.93 -0.16
N ASN A 22 -7.93 -1.55 0.53
CA ASN A 22 -9.33 -1.13 0.51
C ASN A 22 -9.54 0.24 1.17
N TYR A 23 -8.92 0.47 2.34
CA TYR A 23 -8.97 1.76 3.02
C TYR A 23 -8.43 2.90 2.15
N TRP A 24 -7.23 2.72 1.59
CA TRP A 24 -6.60 3.74 0.77
C TRP A 24 -7.37 3.98 -0.53
N SER A 25 -7.85 2.93 -1.21
CA SER A 25 -8.66 3.05 -2.43
C SER A 25 -9.97 3.78 -2.18
N GLY A 26 -10.65 3.52 -1.04
CA GLY A 26 -11.88 4.21 -0.67
C GLY A 26 -11.66 5.67 -0.24
N ASN A 27 -10.48 5.98 0.32
CA ASN A 27 -10.15 7.32 0.79
C ASN A 27 -9.55 8.22 -0.31
N LEU A 28 -9.14 7.66 -1.46
CA LEU A 28 -8.56 8.40 -2.60
C LEU A 28 -9.38 9.63 -3.04
N PRO A 29 -10.72 9.58 -3.17
CA PRO A 29 -11.52 10.73 -3.61
C PRO A 29 -11.51 11.90 -2.62
N HIS A 30 -11.09 11.65 -1.38
CA HIS A 30 -11.05 12.64 -0.30
C HIS A 30 -9.64 13.21 -0.08
N MET A 31 -8.64 12.74 -0.82
CA MET A 31 -7.27 13.23 -0.68
C MET A 31 -7.04 14.49 -1.50
N ASN A 32 -6.27 15.41 -0.93
CA ASN A 32 -5.74 16.55 -1.67
C ASN A 32 -4.48 16.18 -2.47
N GLU A 33 -4.04 17.07 -3.36
CA GLU A 33 -2.90 16.84 -4.25
C GLU A 33 -1.60 16.53 -3.50
N GLY A 34 -1.36 17.18 -2.34
CA GLY A 34 -0.18 16.91 -1.52
C GLY A 34 -0.19 15.50 -0.90
N GLN A 35 -1.35 15.04 -0.45
CA GLN A 35 -1.54 13.68 0.07
C GLN A 35 -1.38 12.65 -1.04
N ILE A 36 -1.95 12.92 -2.21
CA ILE A 36 -1.80 12.08 -3.40
C ILE A 36 -0.33 11.97 -3.80
N ALA A 37 0.39 13.10 -3.90
CA ALA A 37 1.81 13.10 -4.25
C ALA A 37 2.66 12.31 -3.26
N LYS A 38 2.37 12.44 -1.95
CA LYS A 38 3.06 11.68 -0.91
C LYS A 38 2.78 10.18 -1.01
N LEU A 39 1.54 9.79 -1.24
CA LEU A 39 1.17 8.39 -1.45
C LEU A 39 1.86 7.80 -2.69
N VAL A 40 1.93 8.56 -3.78
CA VAL A 40 2.68 8.16 -4.99
C VAL A 40 4.16 7.95 -4.68
N SER A 41 4.81 8.85 -3.94
CA SER A 41 6.22 8.70 -3.54
C SER A 41 6.45 7.42 -2.75
N ILE A 42 5.64 7.19 -1.72
CA ILE A 42 5.74 6.00 -0.86
C ILE A 42 5.57 4.72 -1.68
N LEU A 43 4.58 4.67 -2.59
CA LEU A 43 4.35 3.50 -3.43
C LEU A 43 5.48 3.28 -4.44
N ALA A 44 6.05 4.35 -5.00
CA ALA A 44 7.20 4.26 -5.90
C ALA A 44 8.48 3.81 -5.17
N GLU A 45 8.71 4.29 -3.95
CA GLU A 45 9.80 3.83 -3.09
C GLU A 45 9.63 2.35 -2.74
N ALA A 46 8.41 1.92 -2.42
CA ALA A 46 8.09 0.51 -2.14
C ALA A 46 8.34 -0.41 -3.35
N GLU A 47 8.04 0.04 -4.58
CA GLU A 47 8.37 -0.71 -5.81
C GLU A 47 9.88 -0.93 -5.97
N ASN A 48 10.71 0.00 -5.48
CA ASN A 48 12.17 -0.05 -5.57
C ASN A 48 12.85 -0.83 -4.42
N LEU A 49 12.10 -1.25 -3.41
CA LEU A 49 12.66 -2.06 -2.33
C LEU A 49 13.05 -3.45 -2.85
N SER A 50 14.26 -3.89 -2.49
CA SER A 50 14.70 -5.27 -2.72
C SER A 50 13.93 -6.20 -1.78
N TRP A 51 12.78 -6.70 -2.25
CA TRP A 51 11.92 -7.67 -1.57
C TRP A 51 12.58 -9.05 -1.44
N ASN A 52 13.67 -9.11 -0.69
CA ASN A 52 14.38 -10.35 -0.37
C ASN A 52 13.51 -11.28 0.50
N GLU A 53 13.89 -12.55 0.60
CA GLU A 53 13.13 -13.57 1.35
C GLU A 53 12.87 -13.13 2.80
N GLY A 54 13.84 -12.48 3.45
CA GLY A 54 13.67 -11.95 4.80
C GLY A 54 12.53 -10.93 4.92
N MET A 55 12.40 -9.97 3.99
CA MET A 55 11.29 -9.02 3.99
C MET A 55 9.93 -9.68 3.70
N GLN A 56 9.91 -10.72 2.87
CA GLN A 56 8.68 -11.46 2.58
C GLN A 56 8.17 -12.20 3.83
N ASP A 57 9.08 -12.80 4.61
CA ASP A 57 8.74 -13.43 5.88
C ASP A 57 8.20 -12.43 6.91
N TYR A 58 8.84 -11.25 7.01
CA TYR A 58 8.33 -10.16 7.88
C TYR A 58 6.92 -9.70 7.47
N LEU A 59 6.67 -9.52 6.17
CA LEU A 59 5.34 -9.16 5.67
C LEU A 59 4.32 -10.27 5.93
N ALA A 60 4.70 -11.54 5.74
CA ALA A 60 3.81 -12.67 6.01
C ALA A 60 3.42 -12.74 7.49
N ILE A 61 4.36 -12.46 8.40
CA ILE A 61 4.10 -12.38 9.85
C ILE A 61 3.23 -11.16 10.19
N ALA A 62 3.53 -9.99 9.62
CA ALA A 62 2.74 -8.77 9.83
C ALA A 62 1.28 -8.95 9.39
N ASN A 63 1.08 -9.53 8.20
CA ASN A 63 -0.24 -9.85 7.65
C ASN A 63 -1.01 -10.86 8.53
N LYS A 64 -0.31 -11.85 9.10
CA LYS A 64 -0.90 -12.86 9.97
C LYS A 64 -1.32 -12.29 11.34
N ASN A 65 -0.56 -11.35 11.89
CA ASN A 65 -0.84 -10.75 13.19
C ASN A 65 -1.94 -9.67 13.14
N GLN A 66 -2.18 -9.04 11.98
CA GLN A 66 -3.29 -8.10 11.81
C GLN A 66 -4.66 -8.78 11.62
N ALA A 67 -4.70 -10.09 11.40
CA ALA A 67 -5.94 -10.87 11.28
C ALA A 67 -6.53 -11.33 12.63
N ALA A 68 -5.89 -11.00 13.75
CA ALA A 68 -6.44 -11.27 15.08
C ALA A 68 -7.39 -10.13 15.49
N PRO A 69 -8.70 -10.37 15.68
CA PRO A 69 -9.58 -9.39 16.26
C PRO A 69 -9.23 -9.21 17.75
N VAL A 70 -9.04 -7.97 18.18
CA VAL A 70 -9.26 -7.55 19.57
C VAL A 70 -10.71 -7.13 19.74
#